data_AF-A0A7R9MIK2-F1
#
_entry.id   AF-A0A7R9MIK2-F1
#
_cell.length_a   1.000
_cell.length_b   1.000
_cell.length_c   1.000
_cell.angle_alpha   90.00
_cell.angle_beta   90.00
_cell.angle_gamma   90.00
#
_symmetry.space_group_name_H-M   'P 1'
#
loop_
_entity.id
_entity.type
_entity.pdbx_description
1 polymer ?
#
loop_
_entity_poly.entity_id
_entity_poly.type
_entity_poly.pdbx_seq_one_letter_code
_entity_poly.pdbx_strand_id
1 'polypeptide(L)'
;MVDRLMNSEANARRIQNVENCFGISGVPLAIQGRVLVGEGILTKGCRKKLKPRQVFLFNDILVYGSIIINKKKYNRQHIIPLENVKLDDLEDEDNLRYGWQIKTPTKSFNVYAA
;
A
#
# COMPACT_ATOMS: atom_id res chain seq x y z
N MET A 1 10.97 -11.91 11.32
CA MET A 1 10.67 -12.25 9.90
C MET A 1 11.24 -11.19 8.96
N VAL A 2 11.00 -9.90 9.24
CA VAL A 2 11.58 -8.77 8.50
C VAL A 2 13.12 -8.82 8.50
N ASP A 3 13.75 -9.08 9.64
CA ASP A 3 15.23 -9.09 9.78
C ASP A 3 15.93 -10.11 8.87
N ARG A 4 15.26 -11.24 8.58
CA ARG A 4 15.81 -12.27 7.67
C ARG A 4 15.71 -11.87 6.19
N LEU A 5 14.79 -10.97 5.86
CA LEU A 5 14.53 -10.52 4.49
C LEU A 5 15.28 -9.22 4.16
N MET A 6 15.69 -8.47 5.17
CA MET A 6 16.50 -7.25 5.00
C MET A 6 17.72 -7.54 4.15
N ASN A 7 17.90 -6.75 3.09
CA ASN A 7 19.02 -6.84 2.14
C ASN A 7 19.19 -8.22 1.45
N SER A 8 18.17 -9.10 1.50
CA SER A 8 18.17 -10.34 0.74
C SER A 8 17.84 -10.09 -0.74
N GLU A 9 18.42 -10.90 -1.62
CA GLU A 9 18.12 -10.87 -3.06
C GLU A 9 16.62 -11.11 -3.34
N ALA A 10 16.00 -12.01 -2.57
CA ALA A 10 14.57 -12.28 -2.66
C ALA A 10 13.73 -11.02 -2.37
N ASN A 11 14.10 -10.24 -1.35
CA ASN A 11 13.44 -8.97 -1.06
C ASN A 11 13.69 -7.95 -2.17
N ALA A 12 14.94 -7.78 -2.63
CA ALA A 12 15.26 -6.87 -3.73
C ALA A 12 14.42 -7.15 -4.99
N ARG A 13 14.31 -8.43 -5.39
CA ARG A 13 13.47 -8.85 -6.52
C ARG A 13 11.98 -8.55 -6.30
N ARG A 14 11.47 -8.74 -5.08
CA ARG A 14 10.07 -8.40 -4.75
C ARG A 14 9.82 -6.89 -4.87
N ILE A 15 10.73 -6.05 -4.37
CA ILE A 15 10.62 -4.58 -4.48
C ILE A 15 10.69 -4.14 -5.95
N GLN A 16 11.62 -4.70 -6.72
CA GLN A 16 11.75 -4.41 -8.15
C GLN A 16 10.47 -4.75 -8.93
N ASN A 17 9.79 -5.85 -8.57
CA ASN A 17 8.49 -6.19 -9.18
C ASN A 17 7.43 -5.12 -8.90
N VAL A 18 7.42 -4.54 -7.70
CA VAL A 18 6.51 -3.42 -7.35
C VAL A 18 6.82 -2.20 -8.21
N GLU A 19 8.09 -1.81 -8.32
CA GLU A 19 8.53 -0.69 -9.17
C GLU A 19 8.14 -0.90 -10.63
N ASN A 20 8.39 -2.09 -11.17
CA ASN A 20 8.03 -2.45 -12.54
C ASN A 20 6.52 -2.31 -12.82
N CYS A 21 5.67 -2.61 -11.83
CA CYS A 21 4.23 -2.43 -11.98
C CYS A 21 3.82 -0.96 -12.08
N PHE A 22 4.52 -0.04 -11.41
CA PHE A 22 4.29 1.41 -11.56
C PHE A 22 4.99 1.99 -12.80
N GLY A 23 6.09 1.37 -13.22
CA GLY A 23 6.90 1.78 -14.37
C GLY A 23 7.33 3.25 -14.29
N ILE A 24 7.35 3.92 -15.44
CA ILE A 24 7.77 5.33 -15.59
C ILE A 24 6.89 6.29 -14.76
N SER A 25 5.68 5.88 -14.37
CA SER A 25 4.76 6.71 -13.58
C SER A 25 5.01 6.66 -12.08
N GLY A 26 5.90 5.77 -11.62
CA GLY A 26 6.30 5.65 -10.23
C GLY A 26 7.68 6.24 -9.96
N VAL A 27 8.06 6.20 -8.69
CA VAL A 27 9.41 6.48 -8.20
C VAL A 27 10.05 5.20 -7.65
N PRO A 28 11.39 5.11 -7.65
CA PRO A 28 12.10 3.99 -7.04
C PRO A 28 11.76 3.84 -5.56
N LEU A 29 11.57 2.59 -5.14
CA LEU A 29 11.31 2.13 -3.79
C LEU A 29 12.49 1.34 -3.22
N ALA A 30 13.39 0.80 -4.05
CA ALA A 30 14.54 0.03 -3.60
C ALA A 30 15.55 0.91 -2.86
N ILE A 31 15.57 0.78 -1.53
CA ILE A 31 16.53 1.45 -0.63
C ILE A 31 17.05 0.40 0.34
N GLN A 32 18.31 0.54 0.76
CA GLN A 32 18.93 -0.35 1.75
C GLN A 32 18.08 -0.42 3.03
N GLY A 33 17.88 -1.62 3.55
CA GLY A 33 17.07 -1.86 4.76
C GLY A 33 15.55 -1.81 4.58
N ARG A 34 15.04 -1.38 3.41
CA ARG A 34 13.59 -1.44 3.13
C ARG A 34 13.17 -2.87 2.79
N VAL A 35 12.08 -3.34 3.40
CA VAL A 35 11.54 -4.70 3.22
C VAL A 35 10.08 -4.65 2.85
N LEU A 36 9.71 -5.39 1.80
CA LEU A 36 8.29 -5.60 1.47
C LEU A 36 7.68 -6.63 2.43
N VAL A 37 6.84 -6.15 3.35
CA VAL A 37 6.19 -6.96 4.39
C VAL A 37 4.95 -7.65 3.82
N GLY A 38 4.12 -6.93 3.09
CA GLY A 38 2.88 -7.47 2.53
C GLY A 38 2.36 -6.68 1.34
N GLU A 39 1.50 -7.29 0.56
CA GLU A 39 0.81 -6.67 -0.57
C GLU A 39 -0.62 -7.19 -0.66
N GLY A 40 -1.53 -6.38 -1.17
CA GLY A 40 -2.94 -6.76 -1.29
C GLY A 40 -3.79 -5.68 -1.94
N ILE A 41 -5.03 -6.03 -2.27
CA ILE A 41 -6.02 -5.08 -2.76
C ILE A 41 -6.89 -4.65 -1.58
N LEU A 42 -6.95 -3.35 -1.32
CA LEU A 42 -7.90 -2.77 -0.36
C LEU A 42 -8.92 -1.90 -1.09
N THR A 43 -10.15 -1.92 -0.60
CA THR A 43 -11.22 -1.04 -1.08
C THR A 43 -11.11 0.30 -0.37
N LYS A 44 -10.63 1.33 -1.07
CA LYS A 44 -10.43 2.66 -0.50
C LYS A 44 -11.69 3.52 -0.63
N GLY A 45 -12.16 4.04 0.50
CA GLY A 45 -13.18 5.10 0.57
C GLY A 45 -12.71 6.38 -0.12
N CYS A 46 -13.52 6.88 -1.05
CA CYS A 46 -13.35 8.18 -1.68
C CYS A 46 -14.70 8.93 -1.63
N ARG A 47 -14.67 10.27 -1.77
CA ARG A 47 -15.84 11.16 -1.59
C ARG A 47 -17.15 10.68 -2.23
N LYS A 48 -17.08 10.01 -3.39
CA LYS A 48 -18.25 9.59 -4.17
C LYS A 48 -18.38 8.07 -4.34
N LYS A 49 -17.29 7.31 -4.25
CA LYS A 49 -17.26 5.89 -4.61
C LYS A 49 -16.14 5.15 -3.88
N LEU A 50 -16.39 3.90 -3.55
CA LEU A 50 -15.37 2.93 -3.15
C LEU A 50 -14.56 2.54 -4.39
N LYS A 51 -13.24 2.46 -4.24
CA LYS A 51 -12.36 2.08 -5.36
C LYS A 51 -11.27 1.10 -4.90
N PRO A 52 -11.05 -0.01 -5.60
CA PRO A 52 -9.95 -0.91 -5.29
C PRO A 52 -8.61 -0.21 -5.53
N ARG A 53 -7.67 -0.44 -4.62
CA ARG A 53 -6.30 0.06 -4.67
C ARG A 53 -5.37 -1.08 -4.37
N GLN A 54 -4.33 -1.22 -5.20
CA GLN A 54 -3.22 -2.08 -4.82
C GLN A 54 -2.43 -1.36 -3.73
N VAL A 55 -2.17 -2.06 -2.63
CA VAL A 55 -1.45 -1.58 -1.45
C VAL A 55 -0.25 -2.47 -1.23
N PHE A 56 0.88 -1.85 -0.89
CA PHE A 56 2.13 -2.49 -0.52
C PHE A 56 2.57 -1.92 0.82
N LEU A 57 2.72 -2.78 1.81
CA LEU A 57 3.25 -2.44 3.12
C LEU A 57 4.73 -2.76 3.14
N PHE A 58 5.56 -1.73 3.28
CA PHE A 58 6.96 -1.87 3.63
C PHE A 58 7.15 -1.68 5.13
N ASN A 59 8.34 -1.96 5.64
CA ASN A 59 8.65 -1.77 7.06
C ASN A 59 8.72 -0.29 7.49
N ASP A 60 8.91 0.64 6.55
CA ASP A 60 9.05 2.07 6.80
C ASP A 60 7.99 2.94 6.10
N ILE A 61 7.39 2.45 5.02
CA ILE A 61 6.40 3.17 4.22
C ILE A 61 5.18 2.32 3.86
N LEU A 62 4.04 2.97 3.70
CA LEU A 62 2.86 2.43 3.02
C LEU A 62 2.80 3.01 1.60
N VAL A 63 2.73 2.14 0.60
CA VAL A 63 2.59 2.53 -0.80
C VAL A 63 1.24 2.07 -1.33
N TYR A 64 0.52 2.91 -2.07
CA TYR A 64 -0.68 2.48 -2.77
C TYR A 64 -0.85 3.15 -4.14
N GLY A 65 -1.60 2.50 -5.01
CA GLY A 65 -1.83 2.95 -6.39
C GLY A 65 -3.19 2.53 -6.94
N SER A 66 -3.58 3.15 -8.04
CA SER A 66 -4.77 2.72 -8.79
C SER A 66 -4.41 1.55 -9.70
N ILE A 67 -5.28 0.54 -9.72
CA ILE A 67 -5.10 -0.66 -10.54
C ILE A 67 -5.54 -0.36 -11.97
N ILE A 68 -4.62 -0.48 -12.93
CA ILE A 68 -4.93 -0.35 -14.37
C ILE A 68 -5.05 -1.75 -14.97
N ILE A 69 -4.06 -2.60 -14.72
CA ILE A 69 -4.09 -4.03 -15.07
C ILE A 69 -3.61 -4.79 -13.85
N ASN A 70 -4.46 -5.67 -13.32
CA ASN A 70 -4.16 -6.41 -12.10
C ASN A 70 -2.82 -7.16 -12.21
N LYS A 71 -1.95 -7.02 -11.20
CA LYS A 71 -0.60 -7.62 -11.15
C LYS A 71 0.36 -7.25 -12.30
N LYS A 72 0.01 -6.26 -13.12
CA LYS A 72 0.82 -5.87 -14.30
C LYS A 72 1.08 -4.38 -14.38
N LYS A 73 0.08 -3.53 -14.11
CA LYS A 73 0.20 -2.08 -14.28
C LYS A 73 -0.62 -1.30 -13.25
N TYR A 74 0.07 -0.43 -12.52
CA TYR A 74 -0.48 0.49 -11.54
C TYR A 74 -0.08 1.91 -11.88
N ASN A 75 -0.84 2.90 -11.40
CA ASN A 75 -0.47 4.31 -11.52
C ASN A 75 -0.90 5.10 -10.28
N ARG A 76 -0.64 6.42 -10.28
CA ARG A 76 -0.96 7.32 -9.17
C ARG A 76 -0.37 6.78 -7.86
N GLN A 77 0.93 6.53 -7.89
CA GLN A 77 1.66 6.04 -6.73
C GLN A 77 1.58 7.08 -5.62
N HIS A 78 1.20 6.62 -4.44
CA HIS A 78 1.21 7.39 -3.21
C HIS A 78 2.10 6.67 -2.21
N ILE A 79 3.01 7.41 -1.59
CA ILE A 79 3.96 6.91 -0.58
C ILE A 79 3.70 7.68 0.70
N ILE A 80 3.51 6.96 1.81
CA ILE A 80 3.26 7.52 3.13
C ILE A 80 4.26 6.91 4.12
N PRO A 81 5.08 7.70 4.82
CA PRO A 81 5.91 7.20 5.91
C PRO A 81 5.06 6.65 7.06
N LEU A 82 5.37 5.45 7.54
CA LEU A 82 4.60 4.79 8.60
C LEU A 82 4.68 5.52 9.95
N GLU A 83 5.77 6.23 10.22
CA GLU A 83 5.92 7.12 11.39
C GLU A 83 4.79 8.16 11.50
N ASN A 84 4.18 8.51 10.37
CA ASN A 84 3.11 9.50 10.26
C ASN A 84 1.72 8.85 10.17
N VAL A 85 1.61 7.52 10.32
CA VAL A 85 0.35 6.80 10.19
C VAL A 85 -0.21 6.47 11.57
N LYS A 86 -1.48 6.80 11.78
CA LYS A 86 -2.30 6.23 12.86
C LYS A 86 -3.45 5.44 12.23
N LEU A 87 -3.85 4.37 12.90
CA LEU A 87 -4.98 3.54 12.51
C LEU A 87 -6.06 3.62 13.57
N ASP A 88 -7.30 3.71 13.12
CA ASP A 88 -8.46 3.47 13.96
C ASP A 88 -9.34 2.43 13.26
N ASP A 89 -9.83 1.46 14.03
CA ASP A 89 -10.79 0.49 13.52
C ASP A 89 -12.12 1.19 13.22
N LEU A 90 -12.80 0.72 12.17
CA LEU A 90 -14.14 1.16 11.83
C LEU A 90 -15.11 0.02 12.13
N GLU A 91 -16.27 0.39 12.69
CA GLU A 91 -17.37 -0.55 12.86
C GLU A 91 -17.89 -1.00 11.49
N ASP A 92 -18.34 -2.26 11.43
CA ASP A 92 -18.91 -2.82 10.22
C ASP A 92 -20.29 -2.18 9.95
N GLU A 93 -20.50 -1.69 8.73
CA GLU A 93 -21.77 -1.08 8.29
C GLU A 93 -22.22 -1.70 6.96
N ASP A 94 -23.41 -2.30 6.92
CA ASP A 94 -23.98 -2.98 5.75
C ASP A 94 -22.99 -3.96 5.08
N ASN A 95 -22.51 -3.59 3.89
CA ASN A 95 -21.55 -4.36 3.07
C ASN A 95 -20.09 -3.90 3.27
N LEU A 96 -19.84 -2.94 4.16
CA LEU A 96 -18.52 -2.40 4.48
C LEU A 96 -18.04 -3.04 5.76
N ARG A 97 -17.22 -4.08 5.61
CA ARG A 97 -16.67 -4.84 6.73
C ARG A 97 -15.15 -4.77 6.78
N TYR A 98 -14.59 -5.07 7.95
CA TYR A 98 -13.14 -5.12 8.16
C TYR A 98 -12.47 -3.80 7.77
N GLY A 99 -13.07 -2.70 8.22
CA GLY A 99 -12.68 -1.35 7.88
C GLY A 99 -11.66 -0.76 8.84
N TRP A 100 -10.74 0.03 8.30
CA TRP A 100 -9.81 0.84 9.09
C TRP A 100 -9.74 2.26 8.51
N GLN A 101 -9.65 3.25 9.38
CA GLN A 101 -9.30 4.60 9.00
C GLN A 101 -7.79 4.82 9.12
N ILE A 102 -7.14 5.07 7.99
CA ILE A 102 -5.73 5.48 7.95
C ILE A 102 -5.68 6.99 8.10
N LYS A 103 -5.14 7.47 9.21
CA LYS A 103 -4.92 8.89 9.50
C LYS A 103 -3.47 9.26 9.24
N THR A 104 -3.26 10.32 8.47
CA THR A 104 -1.94 10.94 8.23
C THR A 104 -2.03 12.45 8.43
N PRO A 105 -0.92 13.18 8.61
CA PRO A 105 -0.94 14.62 8.86
C PRO A 105 -1.66 15.43 7.79
N THR A 106 -1.63 14.98 6.53
CA THR A 106 -2.21 15.72 5.40
C THR A 106 -3.57 15.17 4.98
N LYS A 107 -3.86 13.89 5.27
CA LYS A 107 -5.06 13.22 4.77
C LYS A 107 -5.41 11.99 5.58
N SER A 108 -6.69 11.86 5.89
CA SER A 108 -7.25 10.61 6.40
C SER A 108 -8.14 9.94 5.35
N PHE A 109 -8.17 8.61 5.34
CA PHE A 109 -9.05 7.86 4.45
C PHE A 109 -9.36 6.47 5.01
N ASN A 110 -10.58 6.01 4.71
CA ASN A 110 -11.02 4.66 5.10
C ASN A 110 -10.59 3.65 4.03
N VAL A 111 -10.24 2.46 4.48
CA VAL A 111 -9.98 1.28 3.66
C VAL A 111 -10.74 0.10 4.25
N TYR A 112 -11.13 -0.83 3.39
CA TYR A 112 -11.85 -2.05 3.77
C TYR A 112 -11.16 -3.24 3.11
N ALA A 113 -10.96 -4.31 3.88
CA ALA A 113 -10.58 -5.61 3.33
C ALA A 113 -11.83 -6.38 2.87
N ALA A 114 -11.63 -7.29 1.92
CA ALA A 114 -12.66 -8.19 1.43
C ALA A 114 -12.71 -9.48 2.27
#